data_AF-C9ZFU6-F1
#
_entry.id   AF-C9ZFU6-F1
#
_cell.length_a   1.000
_cell.length_b   1.000
_cell.length_c   1.000
_cell.angle_alpha   90.00
_cell.angle_beta   90.00
_cell.angle_gamma   90.00
#
_symmetry.space_group_name_H-M   'P 1'
#
loop_
_entity.id
_entity.type
_entity.pdbx_description
1 polymer ?
#
loop_
_entity_poly.entity_id
_entity_poly.type
_entity_poly.pdbx_seq_one_letter_code
_entity_poly.pdbx_strand_id
1 'polypeptide(L)'
;MDTLSLPGPQPDDQEHSAERLMGDVRRGVEQRRYLRGMIFPEIAVVERLYGLSENEVRAAIRRLRDEELLQLHDEYQETYFIDVGRPGNQRPCPHSGVHGSGP
;
A
#
# COMPACT_ATOMS: atom_id res chain seq x y z
N MET A 1 9.93 -13.29 5.05
CA MET A 1 8.75 -12.46 4.76
C MET A 1 8.46 -12.65 3.28
N ASP A 2 7.22 -12.98 2.92
CA ASP A 2 6.85 -13.18 1.52
C ASP A 2 6.48 -11.85 0.85
N THR A 3 7.10 -11.56 -0.28
CA THR A 3 6.73 -10.42 -1.14
C THR A 3 5.55 -10.83 -2.00
N LEU A 4 4.50 -10.02 -2.03
CA LEU A 4 3.32 -10.30 -2.85
C LEU A 4 3.66 -10.18 -4.33
N SER A 5 3.09 -11.06 -5.15
CA SER A 5 3.23 -11.01 -6.60
C SER A 5 2.05 -10.26 -7.21
N LEU A 6 2.33 -9.09 -7.80
CA LEU A 6 1.36 -8.32 -8.57
C LEU A 6 1.15 -8.96 -9.95
N PRO A 7 -0.08 -8.96 -10.48
CA PRO A 7 -0.39 -9.56 -11.78
C PRO A 7 0.26 -8.83 -12.97
N GLY A 8 0.64 -7.56 -12.81
CA GLY A 8 1.35 -6.81 -13.83
C GLY A 8 0.45 -6.31 -14.99
N PRO A 9 1.02 -5.96 -16.15
CA PRO A 9 0.30 -5.30 -17.22
C PRO A 9 -0.60 -6.30 -17.95
N GLN A 10 -1.90 -6.00 -18.05
CA GLN A 10 -2.82 -6.68 -18.96
C GLN A 10 -2.89 -5.88 -20.26
N PRO A 11 -2.99 -6.56 -21.42
CA PRO A 11 -2.76 -5.95 -22.73
C PRO A 11 -3.78 -4.87 -23.14
N ASP A 12 -4.91 -4.75 -22.45
CA ASP A 12 -6.05 -3.89 -22.87
C ASP A 12 -6.15 -2.55 -22.12
N ASP A 13 -5.31 -2.30 -21.11
CA ASP A 13 -5.63 -1.33 -20.04
C ASP A 13 -4.47 -0.34 -19.75
N GLN A 14 -3.89 0.27 -20.79
CA GLN A 14 -2.77 1.22 -20.65
C GLN A 14 -3.19 2.60 -20.14
N GLU A 15 -4.47 3.00 -20.30
CA GLU A 15 -4.91 4.36 -19.93
C GLU A 15 -5.07 4.58 -18.41
N HIS A 16 -5.17 3.51 -17.60
CA HIS A 16 -5.49 3.60 -16.17
C HIS A 16 -4.56 2.77 -15.26
N SER A 17 -3.26 2.69 -15.60
CA SER A 17 -2.28 1.85 -14.87
C SER A 17 -2.25 2.05 -13.35
N ALA A 18 -2.43 3.28 -12.84
CA ALA A 18 -2.41 3.57 -11.40
C ALA A 18 -3.68 3.09 -10.69
N GLU A 19 -4.86 3.32 -11.28
CA GLU A 19 -6.13 2.82 -10.75
C GLU A 19 -6.17 1.29 -10.76
N ARG A 20 -5.58 0.72 -11.80
CA ARG A 20 -5.44 -0.73 -11.95
C ARG A 20 -4.53 -1.34 -10.89
N LEU A 21 -3.38 -0.74 -10.61
CA LEU A 21 -2.51 -1.14 -9.49
C LEU A 21 -3.31 -1.18 -8.18
N MET A 22 -4.05 -0.11 -7.88
CA MET A 22 -4.86 -0.05 -6.67
C MET A 22 -5.95 -1.13 -6.66
N GLY A 23 -6.64 -1.32 -7.79
CA GLY A 23 -7.66 -2.35 -7.96
C GLY A 23 -7.11 -3.78 -7.80
N ASP A 24 -5.92 -4.06 -8.32
CA ASP A 24 -5.26 -5.36 -8.18
C ASP A 24 -4.92 -5.66 -6.72
N VAL A 25 -4.40 -4.67 -5.99
CA VAL A 25 -4.11 -4.80 -4.55
C VAL A 25 -5.39 -5.05 -3.77
N ARG A 26 -6.44 -4.24 -3.98
CA ARG A 26 -7.76 -4.40 -3.34
C ARG A 26 -8.34 -5.79 -3.62
N ARG A 27 -8.41 -6.19 -4.88
CA ARG A 27 -8.93 -7.50 -5.29
C ARG A 27 -8.12 -8.66 -4.70
N GLY A 28 -6.80 -8.54 -4.66
CA GLY A 28 -5.94 -9.58 -4.09
C GLY A 28 -6.10 -9.71 -2.58
N VAL A 29 -6.36 -8.61 -1.88
CA VAL A 29 -6.76 -8.60 -0.47
C VAL A 29 -8.14 -9.26 -0.28
N GLU A 30 -9.14 -8.85 -1.04
CA GLU A 30 -10.52 -9.38 -0.96
C GLU A 30 -10.57 -10.89 -1.22
N GLN A 31 -9.77 -11.36 -2.19
CA GLN A 31 -9.62 -12.77 -2.53
C GLN A 31 -8.72 -13.55 -1.55
N ARG A 32 -8.23 -12.91 -0.47
CA ARG A 32 -7.27 -13.48 0.49
C ARG A 32 -5.99 -14.02 -0.14
N ARG A 33 -5.63 -13.51 -1.32
CA ARG A 33 -4.37 -13.81 -2.01
C ARG A 33 -3.21 -12.99 -1.43
N TYR A 34 -3.51 -11.78 -0.96
CA TYR A 34 -2.56 -10.91 -0.27
C TYR A 34 -2.92 -10.88 1.22
N LEU A 35 -2.03 -11.45 2.03
CA LEU A 35 -2.23 -11.61 3.47
C LEU A 35 -1.52 -10.50 4.23
N ARG A 36 -2.02 -10.21 5.44
CA ARG A 36 -1.39 -9.26 6.35
C ARG A 36 0.07 -9.62 6.61
N GLY A 37 0.95 -8.63 6.55
CA GLY A 37 2.39 -8.80 6.76
C GLY A 37 3.16 -9.26 5.51
N MET A 38 2.48 -9.49 4.38
CA MET A 38 3.17 -9.66 3.10
C MET A 38 3.81 -8.34 2.67
N ILE A 39 5.01 -8.42 2.13
CA ILE A 39 5.76 -7.25 1.66
C ILE A 39 5.20 -6.80 0.31
N PHE A 40 4.93 -5.51 0.19
CA PHE A 40 4.59 -4.88 -1.09
C PHE A 40 5.86 -4.76 -1.94
N PRO A 41 5.80 -4.98 -3.27
CA PRO A 41 6.99 -4.97 -4.11
C PRO A 41 7.68 -3.60 -4.09
N GLU A 42 8.98 -3.60 -4.33
CA GLU A 42 9.77 -2.37 -4.47
C GLU A 42 9.19 -1.48 -5.58
N ILE A 43 9.32 -0.16 -5.41
CA ILE A 43 8.78 0.83 -6.36
C ILE A 43 9.26 0.53 -7.79
N ALA A 44 10.55 0.25 -7.98
CA ALA A 44 11.14 -0.07 -9.28
C ALA A 44 10.51 -1.31 -9.95
N VAL A 45 10.05 -2.29 -9.16
CA VAL A 45 9.35 -3.48 -9.69
C VAL A 45 7.95 -3.09 -10.14
N VAL A 46 7.24 -2.27 -9.36
CA VAL A 46 5.90 -1.78 -9.68
C VAL A 46 5.92 -0.88 -10.93
N GLU A 47 6.89 0.02 -11.05
CA GLU A 47 7.09 0.87 -12.23
C GLU A 47 7.20 0.03 -13.49
N ARG A 48 8.04 -1.02 -13.47
CA ARG A 48 8.21 -1.92 -14.63
C ARG A 48 6.95 -2.74 -14.93
N LEU A 49 6.22 -3.17 -13.91
CA LEU A 49 5.02 -3.99 -14.08
C LEU A 49 3.82 -3.18 -14.58
N TYR A 50 3.68 -1.93 -14.17
CA TYR A 50 2.50 -1.12 -14.51
C TYR A 50 2.81 0.01 -15.49
N GLY A 51 4.07 0.19 -15.89
CA GLY A 51 4.50 1.29 -16.76
C GLY A 51 4.31 2.66 -16.11
N LEU A 52 4.32 2.72 -14.78
CA LEU A 52 4.11 3.94 -14.00
C LEU A 52 5.44 4.62 -13.70
N SER A 53 5.40 5.94 -13.55
CA SER A 53 6.53 6.68 -13.00
C SER A 53 6.60 6.50 -11.48
N GLU A 54 7.78 6.62 -10.89
CA GLU A 54 8.00 6.57 -9.44
C GLU A 54 7.00 7.43 -8.65
N ASN A 55 6.74 8.65 -9.13
CA ASN A 55 5.79 9.59 -8.51
C ASN A 55 4.34 9.07 -8.53
N GLU A 56 3.94 8.39 -9.60
CA GLU A 56 2.60 7.80 -9.73
C GLU A 56 2.47 6.57 -8.82
N VAL A 57 3.53 5.75 -8.73
CA VAL A 57 3.58 4.63 -7.80
C VAL A 57 3.49 5.12 -6.35
N ARG A 58 4.28 6.14 -5.96
CA ARG A 58 4.21 6.77 -4.63
C ARG A 58 2.82 7.33 -4.35
N ALA A 59 2.17 7.97 -5.35
CA ALA A 59 0.80 8.45 -5.22
C ALA A 59 -0.20 7.32 -4.99
N ALA A 60 -0.08 6.21 -5.73
CA ALA A 60 -0.93 5.03 -5.55
C ALA A 60 -0.70 4.37 -4.18
N ILE A 61 0.56 4.20 -3.75
CA ILE A 61 0.90 3.70 -2.42
C ILE A 61 0.26 4.59 -1.35
N ARG A 62 0.36 5.92 -1.48
CA ARG A 62 -0.26 6.86 -0.54
C ARG A 62 -1.77 6.66 -0.43
N ARG A 63 -2.46 6.41 -1.55
CA ARG A 63 -3.91 6.11 -1.55
C ARG A 63 -4.22 4.77 -0.89
N LEU A 64 -3.45 3.73 -1.20
CA LEU A 64 -3.59 2.42 -0.55
C LEU A 64 -3.33 2.47 0.96
N ARG A 65 -2.47 3.38 1.42
CA ARG A 65 -2.26 3.65 2.85
C ARG A 65 -3.43 4.38 3.50
N ASP A 66 -4.02 5.34 2.79
CA ASP A 66 -5.23 6.06 3.24
C ASP A 66 -6.42 5.11 3.40
N GLU A 67 -6.47 4.08 2.56
CA GLU A 67 -7.46 2.99 2.63
C GLU A 67 -7.15 1.89 3.64
N GLU A 68 -6.09 2.03 4.44
CA GLU A 68 -5.65 1.00 5.39
C GLU A 68 -5.46 -0.38 4.74
N LEU A 69 -4.86 -0.40 3.54
CA LEU A 69 -4.44 -1.62 2.84
C LEU A 69 -2.94 -1.83 2.93
N LEU A 70 -2.19 -0.73 3.04
CA LEU A 70 -0.74 -0.73 3.20
C LEU A 70 -0.33 0.02 4.47
N GLN A 71 0.71 -0.47 5.13
CA GLN A 71 1.46 0.28 6.14
C GLN A 71 2.93 0.34 5.78
N LEU A 72 3.58 1.42 6.23
CA LEU A 72 5.03 1.58 6.13
C LEU A 72 5.66 0.77 7.26
N HIS A 73 6.53 -0.19 6.93
CA HIS A 73 7.26 -0.99 7.93
C HIS A 73 8.47 -0.23 8.46
N ASP A 74 9.23 0.33 7.53
CA ASP A 74 10.49 0.98 7.80
C ASP A 74 10.60 2.22 6.90
N GLU A 75 10.76 3.38 7.52
CA GLU A 75 10.83 4.67 6.82
C GLU A 75 12.13 4.89 6.07
N TYR A 76 13.20 4.16 6.43
CA TYR A 76 14.51 4.26 5.79
C TYR A 76 14.61 3.37 4.55
N GLN A 77 13.88 2.26 4.53
CA GLN A 77 13.87 1.32 3.41
C GLN A 77 12.67 1.45 2.47
N GLU A 78 11.71 2.33 2.81
CA GLU A 78 10.46 2.50 2.06
C GLU A 78 9.73 1.16 1.85
N THR A 79 9.89 0.23 2.79
CA THR A 79 9.30 -1.10 2.71
C THR A 79 7.86 -1.02 3.18
N TYR A 80 6.92 -1.25 2.28
CA TYR A 80 5.50 -1.29 2.61
C TYR A 80 5.04 -2.74 2.80
N PHE A 81 4.06 -2.96 3.66
CA PHE A 81 3.45 -4.27 3.86
C PHE A 81 1.94 -4.16 3.81
N ILE A 82 1.30 -5.25 3.41
CA ILE A 82 -0.15 -5.38 3.44
C ILE A 82 -0.59 -5.33 4.90
N ASP A 83 -1.35 -4.31 5.25
CA ASP A 83 -1.98 -4.19 6.55
C ASP A 83 -3.46 -3.99 6.30
N VAL A 84 -4.16 -5.08 6.01
CA VAL A 84 -5.60 -5.05 5.80
C VAL A 84 -6.26 -4.75 7.13
N GLY A 85 -6.62 -3.49 7.32
CA GLY A 85 -7.35 -3.01 8.49
C GLY A 85 -8.47 -3.99 8.79
N ARG A 86 -8.46 -4.58 9.99
CA ARG A 86 -9.56 -5.44 10.44
C ARG A 86 -10.85 -4.63 10.23
N PRO A 87 -11.88 -5.15 9.53
CA PRO A 87 -13.09 -4.37 9.29
C PRO A 87 -13.68 -3.97 10.64
N GLY A 88 -13.51 -2.70 11.01
CA GLY A 88 -14.23 -2.05 12.09
C GLY A 88 -13.47 -1.42 13.26
N ASN A 89 -12.13 -1.47 13.44
CA ASN A 89 -11.55 -0.76 14.61
C ASN A 89 -10.02 -0.58 14.65
N GLN A 90 -9.44 0.39 13.93
CA GLN A 90 -8.11 0.90 14.31
C GLN A 90 -8.15 2.44 14.46
N ARG A 91 -8.06 2.84 15.74
CA ARG A 91 -7.94 4.21 16.25
C ARG A 91 -6.90 5.01 15.47
N PRO A 92 -7.08 6.35 15.34
CA PRO A 92 -6.00 7.21 14.89
C PRO A 92 -4.81 7.01 15.82
N CYS A 93 -3.64 6.78 15.23
CA CYS A 93 -2.37 6.87 15.91
C CYS A 93 -2.27 8.25 16.61
N PRO A 94 -2.14 8.31 17.95
CA PRO A 94 -1.86 9.58 18.60
C PRO A 94 -0.38 9.89 18.35
N HIS A 95 -0.11 10.77 17.37
CA HIS A 95 1.14 11.50 17.36
C HIS A 95 1.13 12.46 18.56
N SER A 96 2.18 12.38 19.37
CA SER A 96 2.44 13.12 20.60
C SER A 96 1.96 14.57 20.65
N GLY A 97 1.36 14.93 21.79
CA GLY A 97 1.10 16.31 22.21
C GLY A 97 1.19 16.39 23.73
N VAL A 98 2.41 16.53 24.25
CA VAL A 98 2.70 16.98 25.61
C VAL A 98 2.21 18.42 25.73
N HIS A 99 1.25 18.70 26.62
CA HIS A 99 1.05 20.02 27.19
C HIS A 99 0.64 19.87 28.67
N GLY A 100 1.48 20.43 29.55
CA GLY A 100 1.42 20.25 30.99
C GLY A 100 0.13 20.79 31.61
N SER A 101 -0.38 20.07 32.60
CA SER A 101 -1.31 20.59 33.59
C SER A 101 -0.52 20.78 34.89
N GLY A 102 -0.16 22.02 35.18
CA GLY A 102 0.33 22.42 36.50
C GLY A 102 -0.86 22.81 37.40
N PRO A 103 -0.83 22.49 38.69
CA PRO A 103 -1.51 23.29 39.70
C PRO A 103 -0.72 24.58 40.03
#